data_AF-A0A8T5LT84-F1
#
_entry.id   AF-A0A8T5LT84-F1
#
_cell.length_a   1.000
_cell.length_b   1.000
_cell.length_c   1.000
_cell.angle_alpha   90.00
_cell.angle_beta   90.00
_cell.angle_gamma   90.00
#
_symmetry.space_group_name_H-M   'P 1'
#
loop_
_entity.id
_entity.type
_entity.pdbx_description
1 polymer ?
#
loop_
_entity_poly.entity_id
_entity_poly.type
_entity_poly.pdbx_seq_one_letter_code
_entity_poly.pdbx_strand_id
1 'polypeptide(L)' 'GNPAQEHSFVKSILPKLDTEEHDPSDAVMLAAAIKTDADVLTRDKHDIFNVRLENFLKEYDVKVLNTFP' A
#
# COMPACT_ATOMS: atom_id res chain seq x y z
N GLY A 1 12.88 -3.87 8.62
CA GLY A 1 12.10 -2.97 9.47
C GLY A 1 11.80 -3.62 10.81
N ASN A 2 10.78 -3.10 11.50
CA ASN A 2 10.19 -3.73 12.69
C ASN A 2 8.74 -4.12 12.35
N PRO A 3 8.51 -5.37 11.87
CA PRO A 3 7.22 -5.79 11.33
C PRO A 3 6.04 -5.55 12.28
N ALA A 4 6.25 -5.74 13.59
CA ALA A 4 5.19 -5.52 14.57
C ALA A 4 4.74 -4.05 14.64
N GLN A 5 5.68 -3.11 14.51
CA GLN A 5 5.36 -1.67 14.48
C GLN A 5 4.74 -1.27 13.14
N GLU A 6 5.21 -1.86 12.04
CA GLU A 6 4.68 -1.63 10.69
C GLU A 6 3.21 -2.07 10.60
N HIS A 7 2.89 -3.29 11.02
CA HIS A 7 1.49 -3.76 11.12
C HIS A 7 0.64 -2.87 12.05
N SER A 8 1.21 -2.41 13.18
CA SER A 8 0.48 -1.51 14.09
C SER A 8 0.17 -0.16 13.44
N PHE A 9 1.11 0.38 12.66
CA PHE A 9 0.91 1.61 11.90
C PHE A 9 -0.16 1.42 10.82
N VAL A 10 -0.05 0.37 10.01
CA VAL A 10 -1.02 0.06 8.95
C VAL A 10 -2.42 -0.09 9.56
N LYS A 11 -2.57 -0.83 10.66
CA LYS A 11 -3.84 -0.95 11.39
C LYS A 11 -4.38 0.38 11.91
N SER A 12 -3.51 1.31 12.29
CA SER A 12 -3.93 2.63 12.76
C SER A 12 -4.48 3.52 11.63
N ILE A 13 -4.08 3.27 10.39
CA ILE A 13 -4.52 4.04 9.22
C ILE A 13 -5.67 3.33 8.51
N LEU A 14 -5.44 2.08 8.12
CA LEU A 14 -6.38 1.26 7.37
C LEU A 14 -6.23 -0.22 7.74
N PRO A 15 -6.99 -0.72 8.75
CA PRO A 15 -6.94 -2.11 9.18
C PRO A 15 -7.14 -3.14 8.07
N LYS A 16 -7.92 -2.81 7.04
CA LYS A 16 -8.17 -3.70 5.92
C LYS A 16 -6.90 -3.95 5.09
N LEU A 17 -6.03 -2.96 4.96
CA LEU A 17 -4.79 -3.09 4.19
C LEU A 17 -3.83 -4.12 4.79
N ASP A 18 -3.81 -4.25 6.12
CA ASP A 18 -3.02 -5.27 6.84
C ASP A 18 -3.41 -6.71 6.48
N THR A 19 -4.61 -6.91 5.94
CA THR A 19 -5.11 -8.21 5.48
C THR A 19 -5.03 -8.39 3.96
N GLU A 20 -4.84 -7.31 3.22
CA GLU A 20 -4.74 -7.30 1.76
C GLU A 20 -3.29 -7.41 1.30
N GLU A 21 -2.37 -6.79 2.04
CA GLU A 21 -0.93 -6.81 1.79
C GLU A 21 -0.21 -7.50 2.95
N HIS A 22 0.55 -8.54 2.63
CA HIS A 22 1.26 -9.35 3.62
C HIS A 22 2.68 -8.85 3.88
N ASP A 23 3.28 -8.12 2.93
CA ASP A 23 4.56 -7.47 3.18
C ASP A 23 4.36 -6.20 4.03
N PRO A 24 4.93 -6.15 5.25
CA PRO A 24 4.70 -5.02 6.15
C PRO A 24 5.33 -3.71 5.64
N SER A 25 6.36 -3.76 4.79
CA SER A 25 6.98 -2.57 4.21
C SER A 25 6.09 -1.97 3.12
N ASP A 26 5.58 -2.81 2.22
CA ASP A 26 4.66 -2.38 1.16
C ASP A 26 3.34 -1.87 1.75
N ALA A 27 2.80 -2.57 2.76
CA ALA A 27 1.62 -2.13 3.48
C ALA A 27 1.80 -0.74 4.11
N VAL A 28 2.97 -0.44 4.69
CA VAL A 28 3.27 0.89 5.24
C VAL A 28 3.32 1.94 4.14
N MET A 29 3.96 1.65 3.00
CA MET A 29 4.04 2.58 1.87
C MET A 29 2.64 2.92 1.34
N LEU A 30 1.79 1.91 1.15
CA LEU A 30 0.41 2.06 0.71
C LEU A 30 -0.45 2.79 1.75
N ALA A 31 -0.31 2.47 3.04
CA ALA A 31 -1.01 3.18 4.11
C ALA A 31 -0.62 4.66 4.16
N ALA A 32 0.67 4.97 3.95
CA ALA A 32 1.14 6.34 3.87
C ALA A 32 0.51 7.05 2.66
N ALA A 33 0.52 6.43 1.48
CA ALA A 33 -0.06 6.95 0.25
C ALA A 33 -1.55 7.30 0.41
N ILE A 34 -2.34 6.38 0.99
CA ILE A 34 -3.77 6.60 1.29
C ILE A 34 -3.95 7.77 2.27
N LYS A 35 -3.12 7.85 3.31
CA LYS A 35 -3.20 8.92 4.30
C LYS A 35 -2.86 10.29 3.71
N THR A 36 -1.96 10.34 2.74
CA THR A 36 -1.47 11.58 2.14
C THR A 36 -2.13 11.93 0.83
N ASP A 37 -3.07 11.12 0.34
CA ASP A 37 -3.69 11.29 -0.99
C ASP A 37 -2.62 11.34 -2.10
N ALA A 38 -1.65 10.43 -2.05
CA ALA A 38 -0.50 10.39 -2.95
C ALA A 38 -0.49 9.10 -3.79
N ASP A 39 0.09 9.20 -4.98
CA ASP A 39 0.38 8.04 -5.82
C ASP A 39 1.68 7.35 -5.39
N VAL A 40 1.73 6.03 -5.57
CA VAL A 40 2.91 5.21 -5.29
C VAL A 40 3.68 4.95 -6.57
N LEU A 41 4.93 5.39 -6.64
CA LEU A 41 5.84 5.04 -7.73
C LEU A 41 6.79 3.95 -7.27
N THR A 42 6.71 2.77 -7.86
CA THR A 42 7.59 1.65 -7.56
C THR A 42 8.03 0.91 -8.81
N ARG A 43 9.29 0.48 -8.85
CA ARG A 43 9.79 -0.45 -9.87
C ARG A 43 9.62 -1.90 -9.46
N ASP A 44 9.24 -2.11 -8.21
CA ASP A 44 9.05 -3.42 -7.64
C ASP A 44 7.72 -4.00 -8.14
N LYS A 45 7.76 -5.24 -8.62
CA LYS A 45 6.62 -5.95 -9.18
C LYS A 45 6.09 -7.03 -8.23
N HIS A 46 6.70 -7.20 -7.05
CA HIS A 46 6.59 -8.47 -6.34
C HIS A 46 5.19 -8.78 -5.80
N ASP A 47 4.39 -7.81 -5.33
CA ASP A 47 2.99 -8.09 -4.93
C ASP A 47 1.98 -6.94 -5.13
N ILE A 48 2.47 -5.72 -5.36
CA ILE A 48 1.63 -4.51 -5.37
C ILE A 48 0.77 -4.38 -6.64
N PHE A 49 1.20 -4.97 -7.77
CA PHE A 49 0.47 -4.95 -9.05
C PHE A 49 -0.47 -6.15 -9.22
N ASN A 50 -1.14 -6.55 -8.15
CA ASN A 50 -2.18 -7.56 -8.26
C ASN A 50 -3.55 -6.87 -8.43
N VAL A 51 -4.43 -7.47 -9.25
CA VAL A 51 -5.74 -6.91 -9.59
C VAL A 51 -6.60 -6.67 -8.35
N ARG A 52 -6.42 -7.47 -7.29
CA ARG A 52 -7.15 -7.31 -6.02
C ARG A 52 -6.74 -6.02 -5.32
N LEU A 53 -5.44 -5.76 -5.21
CA LEU A 53 -4.87 -4.58 -4.57
C LEU A 53 -5.11 -3.32 -5.40
N GLU A 54 -5.01 -3.39 -6.72
CA GLU A 54 -5.40 -2.26 -7.60
C GLU A 54 -6.87 -1.88 -7.42
N ASN A 55 -7.77 -2.87 -7.37
CA ASN A 55 -9.19 -2.62 -7.11
C ASN A 55 -9.42 -2.08 -5.70
N PHE A 56 -8.68 -2.56 -4.70
CA PHE A 56 -8.73 -2.06 -3.34
C PHE A 56 -8.30 -0.59 -3.26
N LEU A 57 -7.16 -0.23 -3.87
CA LEU A 57 -6.59 1.12 -3.84
C LEU A 57 -7.43 2.13 -4.63
N LYS A 58 -8.18 1.68 -5.64
CA LYS A 58 -9.11 2.50 -6.42
C LYS A 58 -10.19 3.17 -5.56
N GLU A 59 -10.61 2.54 -4.47
CA GLU A 59 -11.57 3.13 -3.52
C GLU A 59 -10.99 4.36 -2.79
N TYR A 60 -9.67 4.50 -2.78
CA TYR A 60 -8.92 5.56 -2.10
C TYR A 60 -8.21 6.52 -3.07
N ASP A 61 -8.51 6.45 -4.37
CA ASP A 61 -7.89 7.24 -5.45
C ASP A 61 -6.34 7.16 -5.51
N VAL A 62 -5.76 6.10 -4.95
CA VAL A 62 -4.31 5.85 -5.00
C VAL A 62 -3.95 5.04 -6.23
N LYS A 63 -3.00 5.52 -7.05
CA LYS A 63 -2.46 4.77 -8.18
C LYS A 63 -1.08 4.23 -7.86
N VAL A 64 -0.80 3.04 -8.39
CA VAL A 64 0.53 2.45 -8.38
C VAL A 64 1.12 2.59 -9.77
N LEU A 65 2.20 3.34 -9.87
CA LEU A 65 2.90 3.67 -11.11
C LEU A 65 4.21 2.90 -11.16
N ASN A 66 4.59 2.44 -12.34
CA ASN A 66 5.92 1.83 -12.58
C ASN A 66 6.87 2.73 -13.38
N THR A 67 6.36 3.87 -13.85
CA THR A 67 7.09 4.92 -14.55
C THR A 67 6.53 6.27 -14.14
N PHE A 68 7.34 7.33 -14.24
CA PHE A 68 6.80 8.68 -14.19
C PHE A 68 5.81 8.88 -15.35
N PRO A 69 4.72 9.62 -15.14
CA PRO A 69 3.86 10.07 -16.23
C PRO A 69 4.60 10.99 -17.21
#